data_AF-A0A699VEK9-F1
#
_entry.id   AF-A0A699VEK9-F1
#
_cell.length_a   1.000
_cell.length_b   1.000
_cell.length_c   1.000
_cell.angle_alpha   90.00
_cell.angle_beta   90.00
_cell.angle_gamma   90.00
#
_symmetry.space_group_name_H-M   'P 1'
#
loop_
_entity.id
_entity.type
_entity.pdbx_description
1 polymer ?
#
loop_
_entity_poly.entity_id
_entity_poly.type
_entity_poly.pdbx_seq_one_letter_code
_entity_poly.pdbx_strand_id
1 'polypeptide(L)'
;ATENERTDIAIRVLADHIRAIAFTIADGQLPSNVKAGYVIRRILRRAVRYAFSSLNQKQPFLYKLVPVLADQMAGIFPELKAQQAFVTRVIEEEEIAFLKTLETGLRRLDALDEAAHANGGVIDGQTAFELSDTFGFPLDLTALIAREKGLMVDEEGFKKALEAQKNRSRNAQ
;
A
#
# COMPACT_ATOMS: atom_id res chain seq x y z
N ALA A 1 19.14 2.74 11.14
CA ALA A 1 19.43 2.64 9.70
C ALA A 1 20.05 3.94 9.22
N THR A 2 21.18 3.88 8.52
CA THR A 2 21.75 5.05 7.84
C THR A 2 20.79 5.50 6.71
N GLU A 3 20.93 6.73 6.22
CA GLU A 3 20.10 7.23 5.12
C GLU A 3 20.18 6.31 3.89
N ASN A 4 21.39 5.85 3.55
CA ASN A 4 21.62 4.86 2.50
C ASN A 4 20.88 3.54 2.73
N GLU A 5 20.85 3.01 3.95
CA GLU A 5 20.19 1.73 4.22
C GLU A 5 18.66 1.81 4.01
N ARG A 6 18.03 2.95 4.37
CA ARG A 6 16.59 3.17 4.11
C ARG A 6 16.31 3.25 2.61
N THR A 7 17.16 3.93 1.87
CA THR A 7 17.08 4.03 0.41
C THR A 7 17.25 2.65 -0.24
N ASP A 8 18.22 1.86 0.18
CA ASP A 8 18.48 0.51 -0.34
C ASP A 8 17.31 -0.45 -0.06
N ILE A 9 16.71 -0.38 1.12
CA ILE A 9 15.49 -1.14 1.44
C ILE A 9 14.36 -0.73 0.50
N ALA A 10 14.13 0.57 0.32
CA ALA A 10 13.06 1.06 -0.54
C ALA A 10 13.24 0.63 -2.00
N ILE A 11 14.45 0.74 -2.56
CA ILE A 11 14.75 0.29 -3.93
C ILE A 11 14.46 -1.20 -4.09
N ARG A 12 14.89 -2.04 -3.14
CA ARG A 12 14.61 -3.50 -3.17
C ARG A 12 13.12 -3.79 -3.09
N VAL A 13 12.38 -3.09 -2.23
CA VAL A 13 10.92 -3.23 -2.12
C VAL A 13 10.24 -2.84 -3.44
N LEU A 14 10.60 -1.69 -4.03
CA LEU A 14 10.02 -1.23 -5.28
C LEU A 14 10.29 -2.22 -6.43
N ALA A 15 11.53 -2.69 -6.57
CA ALA A 15 11.93 -3.62 -7.63
C ALA A 15 11.25 -5.00 -7.50
N ASP A 16 10.99 -5.45 -6.28
CA ASP A 16 10.23 -6.67 -6.05
C ASP A 16 8.73 -6.47 -6.32
N HIS A 17 8.15 -5.42 -5.75
CA HIS A 17 6.72 -5.17 -5.82
C HIS A 17 6.27 -4.86 -7.25
N ILE A 18 7.06 -4.12 -8.05
CA ILE A 18 6.69 -3.85 -9.44
C ILE A 18 6.57 -5.13 -10.27
N ARG A 19 7.43 -6.13 -10.02
CA ARG A 19 7.33 -7.44 -10.69
C ARG A 19 6.02 -8.12 -10.33
N ALA A 20 5.73 -8.24 -9.05
CA ALA A 20 4.49 -8.86 -8.59
C ALA A 20 3.24 -8.15 -9.14
N ILE A 21 3.20 -6.82 -9.06
CA ILE A 21 2.05 -6.01 -9.51
C ILE A 21 1.88 -6.12 -11.04
N ALA A 22 2.94 -5.90 -11.81
CA ALA A 22 2.86 -5.83 -13.26
C ALA A 22 2.42 -7.15 -13.89
N PHE A 23 2.99 -8.28 -13.45
CA PHE A 23 2.60 -9.60 -13.96
C PHE A 23 1.18 -9.96 -13.55
N THR A 24 0.78 -9.68 -12.31
CA THR A 24 -0.58 -9.98 -11.86
C THR A 24 -1.63 -9.19 -12.64
N ILE A 25 -1.34 -7.93 -13.00
CA ILE A 25 -2.23 -7.13 -13.86
C ILE A 25 -2.23 -7.66 -15.30
N ALA A 26 -1.08 -8.06 -15.84
CA ALA A 26 -0.99 -8.65 -17.18
C ALA A 26 -1.79 -9.98 -17.26
N ASP A 27 -1.89 -10.72 -16.16
CA ASP A 27 -2.73 -11.92 -16.03
C ASP A 27 -4.24 -11.61 -15.82
N GLY A 28 -4.63 -10.34 -15.89
CA GLY A 28 -6.02 -9.88 -15.85
C GLY A 28 -6.58 -9.63 -14.45
N GLN A 29 -5.76 -9.71 -13.41
CA GLN A 29 -6.18 -9.40 -12.05
C GLN A 29 -5.93 -7.94 -11.70
N LEU A 30 -7.02 -7.18 -11.51
CA LEU A 30 -6.96 -5.75 -11.24
C LEU A 30 -6.97 -5.45 -9.74
N PRO A 31 -6.29 -4.35 -9.31
CA PRO A 31 -6.42 -3.83 -7.95
C PRO A 31 -7.89 -3.61 -7.57
N SER A 32 -8.29 -4.08 -6.38
CA SER A 32 -9.67 -3.95 -5.90
C SER A 32 -9.74 -4.01 -4.37
N ASN A 33 -10.95 -3.96 -3.80
CA ASN A 33 -11.18 -4.11 -2.36
C ASN A 33 -11.45 -5.57 -1.92
N VAL A 34 -11.39 -6.54 -2.83
CA VAL A 34 -11.74 -7.94 -2.52
C VAL A 34 -10.76 -8.94 -3.12
N LYS A 35 -10.58 -10.09 -2.44
CA LYS A 35 -9.83 -11.25 -2.93
C LYS A 35 -8.42 -10.89 -3.46
N ALA A 36 -8.04 -11.42 -4.63
CA ALA A 36 -6.74 -11.19 -5.25
C ALA A 36 -6.49 -9.70 -5.56
N GLY A 37 -7.51 -8.98 -6.01
CA GLY A 37 -7.40 -7.54 -6.27
C GLY A 37 -7.02 -6.75 -5.02
N TYR A 38 -7.51 -7.16 -3.83
CA TYR A 38 -7.08 -6.56 -2.57
C TYR A 38 -5.61 -6.81 -2.26
N VAL A 39 -5.11 -8.01 -2.53
CA VAL A 39 -3.69 -8.34 -2.32
C VAL A 39 -2.80 -7.44 -3.18
N ILE A 40 -3.12 -7.30 -4.47
CA ILE A 40 -2.34 -6.46 -5.40
C ILE A 40 -2.37 -5.00 -4.96
N ARG A 41 -3.56 -4.49 -4.59
CA ARG A 41 -3.73 -3.13 -4.06
C ARG A 41 -2.84 -2.88 -2.85
N ARG A 42 -2.72 -3.84 -1.92
CA ARG A 42 -1.84 -3.72 -0.74
C ARG A 42 -0.36 -3.64 -1.11
N ILE A 43 0.08 -4.50 -2.03
CA ILE A 43 1.48 -4.50 -2.52
C ILE A 43 1.79 -3.17 -3.21
N LEU A 44 0.90 -2.67 -4.07
CA LEU A 44 1.04 -1.37 -4.73
C LEU A 44 1.14 -0.24 -3.72
N ARG A 45 0.19 -0.14 -2.78
CA ARG A 45 0.19 0.93 -1.76
C ARG A 45 1.43 0.89 -0.87
N ARG A 46 1.93 -0.30 -0.54
CA ARG A 46 3.21 -0.45 0.19
C ARG A 46 4.38 0.09 -0.62
N ALA A 47 4.49 -0.25 -1.91
CA ALA A 47 5.54 0.28 -2.78
C ALA A 47 5.48 1.82 -2.88
N VAL A 48 4.28 2.38 -3.07
CA VAL A 48 4.07 3.84 -3.12
C VAL A 48 4.49 4.50 -1.81
N ARG A 49 4.18 3.91 -0.65
CA ARG A 49 4.61 4.44 0.65
C ARG A 49 6.14 4.53 0.77
N TYR A 50 6.86 3.50 0.33
CA TYR A 50 8.34 3.50 0.33
C TYR A 50 8.90 4.54 -0.64
N ALA A 51 8.33 4.65 -1.85
CA ALA A 51 8.71 5.70 -2.80
C ALA A 51 8.52 7.10 -2.19
N PHE A 52 7.37 7.34 -1.56
CA PHE A 52 7.02 8.62 -0.96
C PHE A 52 7.91 9.01 0.23
N SER A 53 8.17 8.06 1.12
CA SER A 53 8.80 8.34 2.43
C SER A 53 10.31 8.17 2.41
N SER A 54 10.82 7.18 1.65
CA SER A 54 12.24 6.81 1.66
C SER A 54 13.00 7.31 0.44
N LEU A 55 12.32 7.56 -0.69
CA LEU A 55 12.94 8.04 -1.94
C LEU A 55 12.49 9.46 -2.32
N ASN A 56 11.71 10.11 -1.45
CA ASN A 56 11.16 11.45 -1.63
C ASN A 56 10.37 11.64 -2.95
N GLN A 57 9.76 10.57 -3.49
CA GLN A 57 8.93 10.63 -4.69
C GLN A 57 7.51 11.04 -4.33
N LYS A 58 7.20 12.34 -4.48
CA LYS A 58 5.88 12.92 -4.15
C LYS A 58 4.87 12.86 -5.30
N GLN A 59 5.31 12.39 -6.46
CA GLN A 59 4.51 12.23 -7.66
C GLN A 59 4.46 10.74 -8.05
N PRO A 60 3.47 10.31 -8.85
CA PRO A 60 3.44 8.95 -9.39
C PRO A 60 4.79 8.59 -10.03
N PHE A 61 5.31 7.42 -9.69
CA PHE A 61 6.65 6.98 -10.04
C PHE A 61 6.70 5.50 -10.40
N LEU A 62 5.95 4.65 -9.70
CA LEU A 62 6.06 3.20 -9.84
C LEU A 62 5.71 2.73 -11.27
N TYR A 63 4.72 3.35 -11.90
CA TYR A 63 4.32 3.08 -13.29
C TYR A 63 5.46 3.30 -14.30
N LYS A 64 6.41 4.21 -14.01
CA LYS A 64 7.57 4.48 -14.88
C LYS A 64 8.55 3.31 -14.94
N LEU A 65 8.46 2.37 -14.00
CA LEU A 65 9.27 1.16 -13.98
C LEU A 65 8.71 0.07 -14.90
N VAL A 66 7.44 0.15 -15.31
CA VAL A 66 6.78 -0.86 -16.14
C VAL A 66 7.45 -1.05 -17.49
N PRO A 67 7.80 0.01 -18.27
CA PRO A 67 8.48 -0.17 -19.55
C PRO A 67 9.83 -0.88 -19.42
N VAL A 68 10.62 -0.51 -18.41
CA VAL A 68 11.94 -1.12 -18.14
C VAL A 68 11.78 -2.60 -17.82
N LEU A 69 10.83 -2.94 -16.94
CA LEU A 69 10.53 -4.32 -16.59
C LEU A 69 10.04 -5.13 -17.81
N ALA A 70 9.13 -4.56 -18.59
CA ALA A 70 8.57 -5.21 -19.77
C ALA A 70 9.64 -5.51 -20.81
N ASP A 71 10.59 -4.59 -21.03
CA ASP A 71 11.73 -4.81 -21.92
C ASP A 71 12.67 -5.90 -21.40
N GLN A 72 13.01 -5.87 -20.12
CA GLN A 72 13.89 -6.87 -19.51
C GLN A 72 13.31 -8.29 -19.59
N MET A 73 11.98 -8.41 -19.50
CA MET A 73 11.27 -9.69 -19.43
C MET A 73 10.70 -10.16 -20.77
N ALA A 74 10.77 -9.36 -21.84
CA ALA A 74 10.08 -9.63 -23.11
C ALA A 74 10.41 -10.99 -23.74
N GLY A 75 11.62 -11.50 -23.54
CA GLY A 75 12.04 -12.81 -24.06
C GLY A 75 11.48 -14.02 -23.30
N ILE A 76 10.92 -13.82 -22.10
CA ILE A 76 10.39 -14.88 -21.23
C ILE A 76 8.88 -14.72 -21.05
N PHE A 77 8.42 -13.47 -20.88
CA PHE A 77 7.04 -13.09 -20.62
C PHE A 77 6.59 -12.01 -21.62
N PRO A 78 6.37 -12.39 -22.89
CA PRO A 78 5.99 -11.46 -23.95
C PRO A 78 4.64 -10.78 -23.69
N GLU A 79 3.76 -11.38 -22.90
CA GLU A 79 2.44 -10.86 -22.53
C GLU A 79 2.51 -9.54 -21.76
N LEU A 80 3.51 -9.36 -20.89
CA LEU A 80 3.72 -8.10 -20.19
C LEU A 80 4.09 -6.99 -21.18
N LYS A 81 4.93 -7.31 -22.18
CA LYS A 81 5.31 -6.35 -23.22
C LYS A 81 4.12 -5.99 -24.11
N ALA A 82 3.32 -6.98 -24.50
CA ALA A 82 2.10 -6.78 -25.28
C ALA A 82 1.07 -5.90 -24.56
N GLN A 83 0.98 -6.01 -23.24
CA GLN A 83 0.02 -5.26 -22.41
C GLN A 83 0.62 -4.04 -21.70
N GLN A 84 1.86 -3.65 -22.03
CA GLN A 84 2.62 -2.62 -21.30
C GLN A 84 1.81 -1.34 -21.05
N ALA A 85 1.14 -0.82 -22.09
CA ALA A 85 0.36 0.42 -21.98
C ALA A 85 -0.84 0.29 -21.02
N PHE A 86 -1.48 -0.88 -20.99
CA PHE A 86 -2.58 -1.16 -20.07
C PHE A 86 -2.08 -1.24 -18.61
N VAL A 87 -1.06 -2.08 -18.37
CA VAL A 87 -0.47 -2.25 -17.03
C VAL A 87 0.04 -0.92 -16.48
N THR A 88 0.70 -0.12 -17.32
CA THR A 88 1.21 1.21 -16.96
C THR A 88 0.10 2.12 -16.46
N ARG A 89 -1.02 2.21 -17.20
CA ARG A 89 -2.17 3.06 -16.82
C ARG A 89 -2.83 2.60 -15.52
N VAL A 90 -3.04 1.30 -15.34
CA VAL A 90 -3.67 0.76 -14.11
C VAL A 90 -2.83 1.12 -12.88
N ILE A 91 -1.51 0.98 -12.97
CA ILE A 91 -0.61 1.32 -11.86
C ILE A 91 -0.62 2.83 -11.60
N GLU A 92 -0.53 3.65 -12.65
CA GLU A 92 -0.56 5.12 -12.54
C GLU A 92 -1.84 5.64 -11.88
N GLU A 93 -3.01 5.12 -12.28
CA GLU A 93 -4.31 5.52 -11.72
C GLU A 93 -4.42 5.17 -10.23
N GLU A 94 -4.01 3.96 -9.82
CA GLU A 94 -4.01 3.57 -8.41
C GLU A 94 -2.98 4.36 -7.58
N GLU A 95 -1.82 4.69 -8.14
CA GLU A 95 -0.84 5.58 -7.51
C GLU A 95 -1.42 6.96 -7.26
N ILE A 96 -2.01 7.59 -8.29
CA ILE A 96 -2.64 8.91 -8.19
C ILE A 96 -3.74 8.90 -7.14
N ALA A 97 -4.60 7.86 -7.14
CA ALA A 97 -5.69 7.75 -6.19
C ALA A 97 -5.18 7.67 -4.74
N PHE A 98 -4.15 6.86 -4.50
CA PHE A 98 -3.62 6.67 -3.14
C PHE A 98 -2.78 7.86 -2.65
N LEU A 99 -1.99 8.49 -3.52
CA LEU A 99 -1.17 9.65 -3.14
C LEU A 99 -2.01 10.81 -2.57
N LYS A 100 -3.26 10.97 -3.02
CA LYS A 100 -4.21 11.97 -2.49
C LYS A 100 -4.50 11.81 -1.00
N THR A 101 -4.48 10.58 -0.48
CA THR A 101 -4.81 10.28 0.93
C THR A 101 -3.60 9.83 1.74
N LEU A 102 -2.48 9.48 1.08
CA LEU A 102 -1.26 9.01 1.74
C LEU A 102 -0.70 10.05 2.70
N GLU A 103 -0.52 11.30 2.24
CA GLU A 103 0.09 12.34 3.06
C GLU A 103 -0.75 12.66 4.32
N THR A 104 -2.06 12.78 4.17
CA THR A 104 -2.97 13.02 5.29
C THR A 104 -3.06 11.82 6.23
N GLY A 105 -3.04 10.60 5.71
CA GLY A 105 -2.98 9.38 6.54
C GLY A 105 -1.68 9.25 7.33
N LEU A 106 -0.54 9.64 6.75
CA LEU A 106 0.74 9.68 7.46
C LEU A 106 0.72 10.72 8.58
N ARG A 107 0.20 11.93 8.33
CA ARG A 107 0.03 12.94 9.38
C ARG A 107 -0.90 12.47 10.50
N ARG A 108 -1.97 11.75 10.16
CA ARG A 108 -2.88 11.16 11.15
C ARG A 108 -2.14 10.15 12.04
N LEU A 109 -1.31 9.29 11.45
CA LEU A 109 -0.46 8.36 12.20
C LEU A 109 0.58 9.08 13.07
N ASP A 110 1.17 10.17 12.60
CA ASP A 110 2.11 10.98 13.38
C ASP A 110 1.42 11.65 14.58
N ALA A 111 0.20 12.13 14.41
CA ALA A 111 -0.58 12.71 15.50
C ALA A 111 -1.02 11.69 16.57
N LEU A 112 -0.98 10.39 16.25
CA LEU A 112 -1.35 9.31 17.18
C LEU A 112 -0.17 8.78 17.98
N ASP A 113 1.06 9.19 17.66
CA ASP A 113 2.29 8.60 18.18
C ASP A 113 2.39 8.74 19.71
N GLU A 114 2.23 9.97 20.23
CA GLU A 114 2.28 10.25 21.66
C GLU A 114 1.18 9.50 22.43
N ALA A 115 -0.05 9.49 21.90
CA ALA A 115 -1.18 8.82 22.51
C ALA A 115 -1.00 7.30 22.53
N ALA A 116 -0.47 6.71 21.46
CA ALA A 116 -0.20 5.28 21.36
C ALA A 116 0.90 4.86 22.35
N HIS A 117 1.96 5.66 22.51
CA HIS A 117 2.99 5.39 23.50
C HIS A 117 2.48 5.49 24.94
N ALA A 118 1.61 6.47 25.23
CA ALA A 118 0.93 6.54 26.52
C ALA A 118 0.01 5.32 26.78
N ASN A 119 -0.51 4.70 25.71
CA ASN A 119 -1.34 3.50 25.74
C ASN A 119 -0.54 2.20 25.53
N GLY A 120 0.64 2.08 26.14
CA GLY A 120 1.43 0.85 26.09
C GLY A 120 2.04 0.51 24.73
N GLY A 121 2.10 1.48 23.81
CA GLY A 121 2.66 1.32 22.47
C GLY A 121 1.72 0.63 21.48
N VAL A 122 0.40 0.72 21.67
CA VAL A 122 -0.60 0.04 20.82
C VAL A 122 -1.55 1.05 20.19
N ILE A 123 -1.65 1.03 18.86
CA ILE A 123 -2.70 1.70 18.09
C ILE A 123 -3.95 0.82 18.17
N ASP A 124 -5.04 1.37 18.68
CA ASP A 124 -6.28 0.63 18.85
C ASP A 124 -6.92 0.25 17.50
N GLY A 125 -7.73 -0.80 17.53
CA GLY A 125 -8.33 -1.34 16.31
C GLY A 125 -9.33 -0.41 15.61
N GLN A 126 -9.98 0.49 16.35
CA GLN A 126 -10.93 1.46 15.78
C GLN A 126 -10.17 2.54 14.98
N THR A 127 -9.05 3.01 15.50
CA THR A 127 -8.15 3.93 14.82
C THR A 127 -7.48 3.28 13.60
N ALA A 128 -7.02 2.03 13.71
CA ALA A 128 -6.50 1.29 12.57
C ALA A 128 -7.57 1.09 11.47
N PHE A 129 -8.82 0.90 11.88
CA PHE A 129 -9.96 0.82 10.97
C PHE A 129 -10.27 2.16 10.29
N GLU A 130 -10.23 3.28 11.03
CA GLU A 130 -10.33 4.64 10.46
C GLU A 130 -9.27 4.88 9.37
N LEU A 131 -8.01 4.48 9.62
CA LEU A 131 -6.92 4.57 8.65
C LEU A 131 -7.21 3.77 7.38
N SER A 132 -7.79 2.58 7.51
CA SER A 132 -8.18 1.76 6.36
C SER A 132 -9.37 2.32 5.59
N ASP A 133 -10.42 2.74 6.27
CA ASP A 133 -11.69 3.15 5.67
C ASP A 133 -11.61 4.55 5.07
N THR A 134 -10.99 5.50 5.78
CA THR A 134 -10.94 6.92 5.39
C THR A 134 -9.73 7.24 4.53
N PHE A 135 -8.55 6.74 4.90
CA PHE A 135 -7.28 7.11 4.24
C PHE A 135 -6.80 6.03 3.27
N GLY A 136 -7.43 4.85 3.28
CA GLY A 136 -7.06 3.75 2.40
C GLY A 136 -5.78 3.05 2.83
N PHE A 137 -5.41 3.05 4.11
CA PHE A 137 -4.22 2.36 4.60
C PHE A 137 -4.58 0.91 4.93
N PRO A 138 -4.10 -0.08 4.16
CA PRO A 138 -4.29 -1.46 4.54
C PRO A 138 -3.73 -1.74 5.94
N LEU A 139 -4.33 -2.67 6.69
CA LEU A 139 -3.92 -2.99 8.06
C LEU A 139 -2.42 -3.32 8.15
N ASP A 140 -1.88 -4.06 7.19
CA ASP A 140 -0.46 -4.40 7.10
C ASP A 140 0.43 -3.18 6.82
N LEU A 141 -0.05 -2.18 6.07
CA LEU A 141 0.67 -0.92 5.90
C LEU A 141 0.69 -0.12 7.20
N THR A 142 -0.45 -0.02 7.88
CA THR A 142 -0.54 0.62 9.21
C THR A 142 0.39 -0.07 10.20
N ALA A 143 0.36 -1.40 10.27
CA ALA A 143 1.22 -2.19 11.15
C ALA A 143 2.72 -2.07 10.80
N LEU A 144 3.06 -1.95 9.52
CA LEU A 144 4.42 -1.69 9.08
C LEU A 144 4.92 -0.33 9.60
N ILE A 145 4.15 0.73 9.39
CA ILE A 145 4.52 2.09 9.82
C ILE A 145 4.57 2.18 11.35
N ALA A 146 3.61 1.57 12.05
CA ALA A 146 3.59 1.49 13.50
C ALA A 146 4.87 0.82 14.02
N ARG A 147 5.27 -0.30 13.44
CA ARG A 147 6.49 -1.03 13.85
C ARG A 147 7.76 -0.21 13.68
N GLU A 148 7.86 0.59 12.62
CA GLU A 148 9.00 1.50 12.42
C GLU A 148 9.14 2.55 13.53
N LYS A 149 8.03 2.86 14.22
CA LYS A 149 7.97 3.74 15.39
C LYS A 149 8.04 2.99 16.72
N GLY A 150 8.18 1.66 16.70
CA GLY A 150 8.12 0.85 17.93
C GLY A 150 6.72 0.64 18.49
N LEU A 151 5.68 0.86 17.68
CA LEU A 151 4.28 0.65 18.02
C LEU A 151 3.75 -0.68 17.45
N MET A 152 2.66 -1.17 18.05
CA MET A 152 1.87 -2.30 17.60
C MET A 152 0.47 -1.84 17.18
N VAL A 153 -0.26 -2.72 16.49
CA VAL A 153 -1.65 -2.48 16.09
C VAL A 153 -2.53 -3.57 16.67
N ASP A 154 -3.64 -3.20 17.28
CA ASP A 154 -4.68 -4.13 17.72
C ASP A 154 -5.44 -4.71 16.52
N GLU A 155 -4.94 -5.82 16.00
CA GLU A 155 -5.55 -6.54 14.87
C GLU A 155 -6.93 -7.13 15.21
N GLU A 156 -7.15 -7.53 16.46
CA GLU A 156 -8.44 -8.08 16.88
C GLU A 156 -9.52 -7.00 16.92
N GLY A 157 -9.20 -5.84 17.49
CA GLY A 157 -10.05 -4.67 17.46
C GLY A 157 -10.35 -4.22 16.03
N PHE A 158 -9.36 -4.23 15.14
CA PHE A 158 -9.57 -3.91 13.73
C PHE A 158 -10.58 -4.87 13.08
N LYS A 159 -10.43 -6.18 13.30
CA LYS A 159 -11.35 -7.19 12.78
C LYS A 159 -12.77 -6.99 13.31
N LYS A 160 -12.92 -6.67 14.61
CA LYS A 160 -14.22 -6.37 15.22
C LYS A 160 -14.86 -5.13 14.58
N ALA A 161 -14.11 -4.06 14.38
CA ALA A 161 -14.59 -2.84 13.73
C ALA A 161 -15.02 -3.10 12.27
N LEU A 162 -14.24 -3.88 11.53
CA LEU A 162 -14.55 -4.27 10.16
C LEU A 162 -15.84 -5.11 10.07
N GLU A 163 -16.00 -6.11 10.96
CA GLU A 163 -17.23 -6.91 11.00
C GLU A 163 -18.45 -6.07 11.42
N ALA A 164 -18.28 -5.14 12.36
CA ALA A 164 -19.34 -4.21 12.74
C ALA A 164 -19.76 -3.29 11.56
N GLN A 165 -18.82 -2.83 10.74
CA GLN A 165 -19.13 -2.09 9.51
C GLN A 165 -19.90 -2.96 8.50
N LYS A 166 -19.42 -4.19 8.22
CA LYS A 166 -20.12 -5.11 7.30
C LYS A 166 -21.55 -5.40 7.74
N ASN A 167 -21.77 -5.62 9.04
CA ASN A 167 -23.10 -5.88 9.59
C ASN A 167 -24.01 -4.64 9.46
N ARG A 168 -23.48 -3.43 9.69
CA ARG A 168 -24.23 -2.18 9.45
C ARG A 168 -24.64 -2.04 7.98
N SER A 169 -23.72 -2.31 7.04
CA SER A 169 -24.03 -2.23 5.61
C SER A 169 -25.06 -3.27 5.16
N ARG A 170 -25.09 -4.46 5.76
CA ARG A 170 -26.08 -5.50 5.48
C ARG A 170 -27.46 -5.18 6.05
N ASN A 171 -27.52 -4.59 7.24
CA ASN A 171 -28.78 -4.26 7.92
C ASN A 171 -29.42 -2.95 7.40
N ALA A 172 -28.68 -2.16 6.62
CA ALA A 172 -29.18 -0.94 5.97
C ALA A 172 -29.67 -1.18 4.52
N GLN A 173 -29.62 -2.43 4.04
CA GLN A 173 -30.13 -2.86 2.72
C GLN A 173 -31.53 -3.46 2.82
#